data_AF-A0A7Y4KER0-F1
#
_entry.id   AF-A0A7Y4KER0-F1
#
_cell.length_a   1.000
_cell.length_b   1.000
_cell.length_c   1.000
_cell.angle_alpha   90.00
_cell.angle_beta   90.00
_cell.angle_gamma   90.00
#
_symmetry.space_group_name_H-M   'P 1'
#
loop_
_entity.id
_entity.type
_entity.pdbx_description
1 polymer ?
#
loop_
_entity_poly.entity_id
_entity_poly.type
_entity_poly.pdbx_seq_one_letter_code
_entity_poly.pdbx_strand_id
1 'polypeptide(L)'
;MANDKKHLLPRNPLLRQTVARLLFAAPVLSVIGCAEEDSGCIPYDEYEGHYDTSARLPDGGAPYGLDCLEVCTQRATHRCQVRSVPTRHPDGGETLEPSTTCYYTVPAGCATDGRRPEGLQAARAEARCALGSHFARMAWLEAASVPAFLRLAEELKAHDAPTELIRAARRSAGEEVRHTRAARALARRHGATVPAVEVAPFSSRSLEELLWENAKEGCVGETYSAMVAAWQARTARDEQVREALSRIAEDELRHAELSWAVDAWALERLTPEARQRVRQARLDAFHDLERRVASEEPDAVLVEQAGLPSRDAAMHLLRGLQVLLA
;
A
#
# COMPACT_ATOMS: atom_id res chain seq x y z
N MET A 1 31.46 25.58 1.62
CA MET A 1 30.67 24.40 1.18
C MET A 1 31.07 23.18 2.01
N ALA A 2 30.64 23.12 3.26
CA ALA A 2 30.85 21.95 4.14
C ALA A 2 29.92 22.07 5.36
N ASN A 3 28.63 21.72 5.22
CA ASN A 3 27.82 21.21 6.35
C ASN A 3 26.44 20.61 6.01
N ASP A 4 26.05 20.43 4.74
CA ASP A 4 24.69 19.97 4.42
C ASP A 4 24.44 18.47 4.69
N LYS A 5 25.49 17.70 4.99
CA LYS A 5 25.38 16.24 5.24
C LYS A 5 25.01 15.88 6.68
N LYS A 6 25.01 16.82 7.63
CA LYS A 6 24.71 16.54 9.05
C LYS A 6 23.21 16.42 9.37
N HIS A 7 22.31 16.71 8.42
CA HIS A 7 20.86 16.76 8.63
C HIS A 7 20.07 15.79 7.75
N LEU A 8 20.75 14.85 7.10
CA LEU A 8 20.13 13.80 6.30
C LEU A 8 19.99 12.54 7.14
N LEU A 9 18.82 11.92 7.06
CA LEU A 9 18.57 10.62 7.66
C LEU A 9 19.61 9.62 7.12
N PRO A 10 20.30 8.83 7.97
CA PRO A 10 21.23 7.83 7.49
C PRO A 10 20.48 6.79 6.65
N ARG A 11 21.07 6.42 5.51
CA ARG A 11 20.54 5.37 4.64
C ARG A 11 20.53 4.03 5.37
N ASN A 12 19.55 3.17 5.07
CA ASN A 12 19.49 1.83 5.61
C ASN A 12 20.24 0.86 4.66
N PRO A 13 21.48 0.44 4.97
CA PRO A 13 22.29 -0.34 4.05
C PRO A 13 21.69 -1.72 3.77
N LEU A 14 21.04 -2.34 4.77
CA LEU A 14 20.40 -3.64 4.61
C LEU A 14 19.24 -3.54 3.64
N LEU A 15 18.34 -2.57 3.83
CA LEU A 15 17.22 -2.31 2.92
C LEU A 15 17.71 -2.07 1.48
N ARG A 16 18.67 -1.16 1.29
CA ARG A 16 19.20 -0.86 -0.05
C ARG A 16 19.87 -2.08 -0.70
N GLN A 17 20.62 -2.87 0.06
CA GLN A 17 21.23 -4.11 -0.44
C GLN A 17 20.20 -5.16 -0.81
N THR A 18 19.15 -5.32 0.00
CA THR A 18 18.04 -6.24 -0.27
C THR A 18 17.33 -5.85 -1.56
N VAL A 19 16.93 -4.59 -1.70
CA VAL A 19 16.30 -4.07 -2.93
C VAL A 19 17.21 -4.27 -4.13
N ALA A 20 18.49 -3.89 -4.04
CA ALA A 20 19.43 -4.07 -5.15
C ALA A 20 19.56 -5.55 -5.58
N ARG A 21 19.70 -6.48 -4.63
CA ARG A 21 19.81 -7.92 -4.89
C ARG A 21 18.58 -8.50 -5.58
N LEU A 22 17.39 -8.12 -5.12
CA LEU A 22 16.13 -8.55 -5.74
C LEU A 22 16.04 -8.06 -7.20
N LEU A 23 16.46 -6.81 -7.45
CA LEU A 23 16.41 -6.21 -8.78
C LEU A 23 17.50 -6.73 -9.73
N PHE A 24 18.61 -7.30 -9.23
CA PHE A 24 19.60 -7.98 -10.09
C PHE A 24 19.00 -9.19 -10.82
N ALA A 25 17.99 -9.83 -10.24
CA ALA A 25 17.28 -10.95 -10.87
C ALA A 25 16.16 -10.48 -11.81
N ALA A 26 15.83 -9.18 -11.84
CA ALA A 26 14.78 -8.65 -12.71
C ALA A 26 15.28 -8.58 -14.16
N PRO A 27 14.48 -9.07 -15.14
CA PRO A 27 14.85 -9.00 -16.55
C PRO A 27 15.06 -7.54 -16.96
N VAL A 28 16.19 -7.25 -17.60
CA VAL A 28 16.45 -5.95 -18.21
C VAL A 28 15.93 -6.01 -19.64
N LEU A 29 14.88 -5.26 -19.94
CA LEU A 29 14.41 -5.14 -21.32
C LEU A 29 15.49 -4.43 -22.15
N SER A 30 15.97 -5.11 -23.19
CA SER A 30 16.80 -4.45 -24.21
C SER A 30 15.93 -3.47 -24.98
N VAL A 31 16.37 -2.23 -25.10
CA VAL A 31 15.71 -1.18 -25.90
C VAL A 31 15.84 -1.56 -27.37
N ILE A 32 14.99 -2.45 -27.86
CA ILE A 32 14.75 -2.63 -29.28
C ILE A 32 13.62 -1.66 -29.60
N GLY A 33 13.92 -0.62 -30.40
CA GLY A 33 12.94 0.39 -30.79
C GLY A 33 11.77 -0.28 -31.51
N CYS A 34 10.64 -0.38 -30.83
CA CYS A 34 9.36 -0.72 -31.43
C CYS A 34 8.59 0.59 -31.65
N ALA A 35 7.93 0.67 -32.81
CA ALA A 35 7.11 1.79 -33.23
C ALA A 35 6.05 2.15 -32.18
N GLU A 36 5.56 3.40 -32.23
CA GLU A 36 4.36 3.87 -31.53
C GLU A 36 3.15 2.99 -31.90
N GLU A 37 3.05 1.80 -31.33
CA GLU A 37 1.79 1.08 -31.24
C GLU A 37 0.98 1.79 -30.17
N ASP A 38 -0.07 2.46 -30.63
CA ASP A 38 -1.12 3.05 -29.82
C ASP A 38 -1.49 2.02 -28.72
N SER A 39 -1.05 2.28 -27.48
CA SER A 39 -1.25 1.41 -26.32
C SER A 39 -2.70 1.53 -25.85
N GLY A 40 -3.59 1.25 -26.80
CA GLY A 40 -5.02 1.45 -26.75
C GLY A 40 -5.59 0.92 -25.46
N CYS A 41 -6.53 1.66 -24.89
CA CYS A 41 -7.29 1.24 -23.74
C CYS A 41 -7.98 -0.08 -24.07
N ILE A 42 -7.42 -1.21 -23.61
CA ILE A 42 -8.10 -2.51 -23.64
C ILE A 42 -9.19 -2.43 -22.57
N PRO A 43 -10.49 -2.41 -22.93
CA PRO A 43 -11.56 -2.49 -21.95
C PRO A 43 -11.41 -3.78 -21.15
N TYR A 44 -11.53 -3.70 -19.84
CA TYR A 44 -11.53 -4.88 -18.98
C TYR A 44 -12.92 -5.03 -18.36
N ASP A 45 -13.44 -6.25 -18.35
CA ASP A 45 -14.67 -6.61 -17.67
C ASP A 45 -14.41 -6.58 -16.16
N GLU A 46 -15.08 -5.70 -15.41
CA GLU A 46 -14.96 -5.58 -13.95
C GLU A 46 -14.99 -6.97 -13.26
N TYR A 47 -13.93 -7.36 -12.55
CA TYR A 47 -13.95 -8.59 -11.74
C TYR A 47 -14.31 -8.28 -10.27
N GLU A 48 -15.37 -8.93 -9.78
CA GLU A 48 -15.90 -8.83 -8.42
C GLU A 48 -15.09 -9.74 -7.48
N GLY A 49 -14.27 -9.17 -6.60
CA GLY A 49 -13.62 -9.88 -5.51
C GLY A 49 -14.50 -9.94 -4.27
N HIS A 50 -14.18 -10.82 -3.32
CA HIS A 50 -14.91 -10.90 -2.06
C HIS A 50 -14.02 -11.22 -0.85
N TYR A 51 -14.49 -10.88 0.35
CA TYR A 51 -13.94 -11.35 1.62
C TYR A 51 -15.07 -11.64 2.61
N ASP A 52 -14.83 -12.54 3.57
CA ASP A 52 -15.82 -12.89 4.60
C ASP A 52 -15.53 -12.21 5.93
N THR A 53 -16.57 -11.81 6.67
CA THR A 53 -16.48 -11.23 8.01
C THR A 53 -17.61 -11.72 8.93
N SER A 54 -17.29 -11.98 10.19
CA SER A 54 -18.25 -12.31 11.25
C SER A 54 -18.63 -11.11 12.12
N ALA A 55 -18.30 -9.89 11.67
CA ALA A 55 -18.60 -8.67 12.40
C ALA A 55 -20.12 -8.46 12.56
N ARG A 56 -20.49 -7.85 13.70
CA ARG A 56 -21.87 -7.51 14.05
C ARG A 56 -22.12 -6.02 13.84
N LEU A 57 -23.39 -5.66 13.70
CA LEU A 57 -23.82 -4.27 13.65
C LEU A 57 -23.45 -3.53 14.96
N PRO A 58 -23.39 -2.19 14.96
CA PRO A 58 -23.03 -1.41 16.15
C PRO A 58 -23.92 -1.67 17.38
N ASP A 59 -25.16 -2.10 17.17
CA ASP A 59 -26.12 -2.48 18.21
C ASP A 59 -25.92 -3.93 18.73
N GLY A 60 -24.92 -4.65 18.21
CA GLY A 60 -24.65 -6.06 18.51
C GLY A 60 -25.53 -7.05 17.73
N GLY A 61 -26.39 -6.56 16.84
CA GLY A 61 -27.25 -7.37 15.98
C GLY A 61 -26.50 -8.11 14.87
N ALA A 62 -27.11 -9.17 14.35
CA ALA A 62 -26.64 -9.82 13.14
C ALA A 62 -27.03 -8.97 11.92
N PRO A 63 -26.14 -8.75 10.94
CA PRO A 63 -26.49 -8.04 9.72
C PRO A 63 -27.56 -8.82 8.93
N TYR A 64 -28.49 -8.10 8.30
CA TYR A 64 -29.52 -8.67 7.44
C TYR A 64 -29.78 -7.76 6.23
N GLY A 65 -30.14 -8.35 5.09
CA GLY A 65 -30.48 -7.58 3.89
C GLY A 65 -29.33 -6.70 3.42
N LEU A 66 -29.55 -5.38 3.33
CA LEU A 66 -28.54 -4.40 2.91
C LEU A 66 -27.69 -3.85 4.06
N ASP A 67 -28.09 -4.07 5.32
CA ASP A 67 -27.36 -3.59 6.50
C ASP A 67 -26.00 -4.30 6.66
N CYS A 68 -25.78 -5.39 5.92
CA CYS A 68 -24.48 -6.05 5.85
C CYS A 68 -23.37 -5.16 5.28
N LEU A 69 -23.69 -4.06 4.60
CA LEU A 69 -22.68 -3.11 4.14
C LEU A 69 -22.00 -2.40 5.31
N GLU A 70 -22.68 -2.24 6.46
CA GLU A 70 -22.10 -1.59 7.65
C GLU A 70 -20.96 -2.41 8.27
N VAL A 71 -21.00 -3.73 8.12
CA VAL A 71 -19.94 -4.62 8.62
C VAL A 71 -18.83 -4.84 7.59
N CYS A 72 -19.03 -4.40 6.35
CA CYS A 72 -18.08 -4.52 5.24
C CYS A 72 -17.09 -3.34 5.16
N THR A 73 -16.38 -3.08 6.26
CA THR A 73 -15.56 -1.88 6.44
C THR A 73 -14.15 -1.94 5.82
N GLN A 74 -13.68 -3.13 5.42
CA GLN A 74 -12.28 -3.31 5.02
C GLN A 74 -11.98 -2.78 3.61
N ARG A 75 -12.98 -2.72 2.73
CA ARG A 75 -12.86 -2.23 1.33
C ARG A 75 -14.13 -1.50 0.89
N ALA A 76 -14.05 -0.75 -0.21
CA ALA A 76 -15.21 -0.15 -0.91
C ALA A 76 -16.11 -1.26 -1.47
N THR A 77 -16.87 -1.87 -0.57
CA THR A 77 -17.79 -2.94 -0.85
C THR A 77 -19.02 -2.35 -1.53
N HIS A 78 -19.37 -2.85 -2.71
CA HIS A 78 -20.57 -2.41 -3.43
C HIS A 78 -21.75 -3.36 -3.28
N ARG A 79 -21.51 -4.57 -2.75
CA ARG A 79 -22.55 -5.57 -2.50
C ARG A 79 -22.13 -6.48 -1.35
N CYS A 80 -23.06 -7.02 -0.59
CA CYS A 80 -22.79 -8.02 0.43
C CYS A 80 -23.84 -9.14 0.41
N GLN A 81 -23.47 -10.29 0.97
CA GLN A 81 -24.36 -11.42 1.16
C GLN A 81 -24.17 -12.00 2.56
N VAL A 82 -25.25 -12.06 3.34
CA VAL A 82 -25.24 -12.73 4.64
C VAL A 82 -25.50 -14.21 4.46
N ARG A 83 -24.70 -15.05 5.10
CA ARG A 83 -24.84 -16.50 5.18
C ARG A 83 -24.78 -16.94 6.63
N SER A 84 -25.50 -18.01 6.96
CA SER A 84 -25.40 -18.65 8.26
C SER A 84 -24.39 -19.79 8.17
N VAL A 85 -23.36 -19.75 9.00
CA VAL A 85 -22.28 -20.74 9.02
C VAL A 85 -22.41 -21.56 10.30
N PRO A 86 -22.45 -22.90 10.21
CA PRO A 86 -22.46 -23.75 11.39
C PRO A 86 -21.18 -23.56 12.20
N THR A 87 -21.33 -23.26 13.48
CA THR A 87 -20.24 -23.06 14.43
C THR A 87 -20.40 -24.04 15.57
N ARG A 88 -19.37 -24.86 15.78
CA ARG A 88 -19.37 -25.89 16.80
C ARG A 88 -18.73 -25.37 18.07
N HIS A 89 -19.45 -25.49 19.18
CA HIS A 89 -19.00 -25.07 20.50
C HIS A 89 -18.17 -26.17 21.17
N PRO A 90 -17.28 -25.83 22.12
CA PRO A 90 -16.46 -26.81 22.84
C PRO A 90 -17.26 -27.87 23.62
N ASP A 91 -18.52 -27.57 23.95
CA ASP A 91 -19.45 -28.48 24.63
C ASP A 91 -20.15 -29.47 23.67
N GLY A 92 -19.87 -29.38 22.36
CA GLY A 92 -20.47 -30.22 21.33
C GLY A 92 -21.77 -29.68 20.73
N GLY A 93 -22.26 -28.52 21.20
CA GLY A 93 -23.38 -27.81 20.60
C GLY A 93 -23.04 -27.18 19.24
N GLU A 94 -24.05 -26.96 18.41
CA GLU A 94 -23.92 -26.33 17.08
C GLU A 94 -24.88 -25.15 16.98
N THR A 95 -24.36 -23.96 16.70
CA THR A 95 -25.18 -22.77 16.40
C THR A 95 -24.91 -22.28 14.99
N LEU A 96 -25.90 -21.59 14.40
CA LEU A 96 -25.75 -20.91 13.13
C LEU A 96 -25.32 -19.47 13.39
N GLU A 97 -24.05 -19.16 13.14
CA GLU A 97 -23.53 -17.80 13.30
C GLU A 97 -23.58 -17.04 11.97
N PRO A 98 -23.87 -15.73 11.98
CA PRO A 98 -23.86 -14.92 10.77
C PRO A 98 -22.43 -14.72 10.25
N SER A 99 -22.22 -14.96 8.96
CA SER A 99 -21.05 -14.56 8.19
C SER A 99 -21.49 -13.71 7.02
N THR A 100 -20.79 -12.61 6.78
CA THR A 100 -21.07 -11.70 5.68
C THR A 100 -19.96 -11.81 4.65
N THR A 101 -20.32 -12.18 3.43
CA THR A 101 -19.45 -12.08 2.25
C THR A 101 -19.60 -10.67 1.67
N CYS A 102 -18.52 -9.90 1.69
CA CYS A 102 -18.43 -8.52 1.20
C CYS A 102 -17.79 -8.52 -0.19
N TYR A 103 -18.53 -8.08 -1.21
CA TYR A 103 -18.09 -7.99 -2.59
C TYR A 103 -17.59 -6.59 -2.94
N TYR A 104 -16.40 -6.52 -3.50
CA TYR A 104 -15.75 -5.29 -3.91
C TYR A 104 -15.17 -5.46 -5.31
N THR A 105 -15.12 -4.38 -6.07
CA THR A 105 -14.43 -4.40 -7.37
C THR A 105 -12.94 -4.47 -7.09
N VAL A 106 -12.26 -5.47 -7.64
CA VAL A 106 -10.79 -5.56 -7.56
C VAL A 106 -10.24 -4.68 -8.67
N PRO A 107 -9.64 -3.51 -8.38
CA PRO A 107 -8.77 -2.88 -9.37
C PRO A 107 -7.61 -3.85 -9.63
N ALA A 108 -7.39 -4.20 -10.90
CA ALA A 108 -6.34 -5.12 -11.29
C ALA A 108 -4.95 -4.63 -10.79
N GLY A 109 -4.20 -5.53 -10.16
CA GLY A 109 -2.75 -5.40 -9.92
C GLY A 109 -2.31 -5.37 -8.46
N CYS A 110 -1.25 -6.13 -8.17
CA CYS A 110 -0.67 -6.34 -6.84
C CYS A 110 -0.35 -5.03 -6.10
N ALA A 111 -0.83 -4.98 -4.85
CA ALA A 111 -0.60 -4.04 -3.75
C ALA A 111 0.64 -3.12 -3.86
N THR A 112 0.56 -2.09 -4.70
CA THR A 112 1.40 -0.88 -4.61
C THR A 112 0.57 0.15 -3.86
N ASP A 113 0.76 0.19 -2.54
CA ASP A 113 0.08 1.12 -1.65
C ASP A 113 1.15 1.97 -0.96
N GLY A 114 1.25 3.26 -1.27
CA GLY A 114 1.96 4.22 -0.40
C GLY A 114 1.27 4.31 0.97
N ARG A 115 1.89 4.99 1.95
CA ARG A 115 1.37 5.09 3.32
C ARG A 115 -0.06 5.65 3.36
N ARG A 116 -1.01 4.82 3.76
CA ARG A 116 -2.42 5.24 3.90
C ARG A 116 -2.65 5.92 5.25
N PRO A 117 -3.29 7.10 5.30
CA PRO A 117 -3.69 7.70 6.55
C PRO A 117 -4.89 6.95 7.14
N GLU A 118 -4.93 6.82 8.46
CA GLU A 118 -6.15 6.48 9.19
C GLU A 118 -7.32 7.39 8.75
N GLY A 119 -8.48 6.79 8.48
CA GLY A 119 -9.67 7.53 8.03
C GLY A 119 -9.70 7.89 6.54
N LEU A 120 -8.81 7.31 5.72
CA LEU A 120 -8.91 7.38 4.26
C LEU A 120 -10.24 6.77 3.78
N GLN A 121 -11.07 7.59 3.16
CA GLN A 121 -12.36 7.13 2.63
C GLN A 121 -12.19 6.50 1.26
N ALA A 122 -12.75 5.31 1.07
CA ALA A 122 -12.61 4.60 -0.19
C ALA A 122 -13.27 5.40 -1.34
N ALA A 123 -12.51 5.62 -2.42
CA ALA A 123 -12.97 6.33 -3.59
C ALA A 123 -12.85 5.46 -4.84
N ARG A 124 -13.80 5.60 -5.76
CA ARG A 124 -13.80 4.91 -7.05
C ARG A 124 -13.20 5.81 -8.12
N ALA A 125 -12.20 5.32 -8.84
CA ALA A 125 -11.75 5.95 -10.07
C ALA A 125 -12.63 5.48 -11.24
N GLU A 126 -13.02 6.42 -12.11
CA GLU A 126 -13.58 6.07 -13.41
C GLU A 126 -12.42 5.78 -14.37
N ALA A 127 -12.38 4.57 -14.91
CA ALA A 127 -11.37 4.13 -15.85
C ALA A 127 -12.01 3.26 -16.93
N ARG A 128 -11.46 3.35 -18.15
CA ARG A 128 -11.94 2.60 -19.31
C ARG A 128 -11.10 1.34 -19.61
N CYS A 129 -10.00 1.14 -18.89
CA CYS A 129 -9.07 0.02 -19.08
C CYS A 129 -8.28 -0.28 -17.79
N ALA A 130 -7.63 -1.44 -17.76
CA ALA A 130 -6.83 -1.88 -16.63
C ALA A 130 -5.69 -0.89 -16.29
N LEU A 131 -4.96 -0.38 -17.29
CA LEU A 131 -3.88 0.59 -17.09
C LEU A 131 -4.38 1.92 -16.49
N GLY A 132 -5.50 2.44 -17.00
CA GLY A 132 -6.12 3.64 -16.47
C GLY A 132 -6.55 3.47 -15.02
N SER A 133 -7.16 2.32 -14.70
CA SER A 133 -7.59 1.98 -13.34
C SER A 133 -6.38 1.87 -12.39
N HIS A 134 -5.34 1.16 -12.80
CA HIS A 134 -4.10 1.00 -12.04
C HIS A 134 -3.45 2.35 -11.72
N PHE A 135 -3.19 3.19 -12.73
CA PHE A 135 -2.54 4.48 -12.50
C PHE A 135 -3.44 5.48 -11.76
N ALA A 136 -4.75 5.40 -11.93
CA ALA A 136 -5.68 6.22 -11.14
C ALA A 136 -5.67 5.82 -9.67
N ARG A 137 -5.58 4.51 -9.38
CA ARG A 137 -5.42 3.99 -8.02
C ARG A 137 -4.09 4.41 -7.42
N MET A 138 -2.98 4.25 -8.14
CA MET A 138 -1.66 4.73 -7.72
C MET A 138 -1.74 6.22 -7.38
N ALA A 139 -2.23 7.05 -8.30
CA ALA A 139 -2.36 8.49 -8.09
C ALA A 139 -3.23 8.89 -6.88
N TRP A 140 -4.27 8.12 -6.58
CA TRP A 140 -5.12 8.33 -5.42
C TRP A 140 -4.39 7.96 -4.12
N LEU A 141 -3.62 6.87 -4.12
CA LEU A 141 -2.81 6.45 -2.98
C LEU A 141 -1.66 7.43 -2.70
N GLU A 142 -0.91 7.87 -3.72
CA GLU A 142 0.13 8.90 -3.53
C GLU A 142 -0.48 10.20 -2.97
N ALA A 143 -1.67 10.57 -3.44
CA ALA A 143 -2.36 11.75 -2.93
C ALA A 143 -2.80 11.57 -1.47
N ALA A 144 -3.10 10.35 -1.03
CA ALA A 144 -3.43 10.01 0.35
C ALA A 144 -2.18 9.94 1.25
N SER A 145 -1.02 9.58 0.69
CA SER A 145 0.27 9.60 1.39
C SER A 145 0.68 11.01 1.82
N VAL A 146 0.27 12.06 1.09
CA VAL A 146 0.54 13.47 1.46
C VAL A 146 0.06 13.80 2.87
N PRO A 147 -1.26 13.73 3.20
CA PRO A 147 -1.72 14.00 4.56
C PRO A 147 -1.19 12.97 5.57
N ALA A 148 -0.90 11.73 5.18
CA ALA A 148 -0.32 10.73 6.08
C ALA A 148 1.08 11.15 6.58
N PHE A 149 1.96 11.60 5.68
CA PHE A 149 3.28 12.08 6.05
C PHE A 149 3.25 13.41 6.80
N LEU A 150 2.31 14.31 6.46
CA LEU A 150 2.12 15.55 7.22
C LEU A 150 1.67 15.27 8.66
N ARG A 151 0.72 14.34 8.84
CA ARG A 151 0.33 13.88 10.18
C ARG A 151 1.50 13.26 10.92
N LEU A 152 2.24 12.35 10.27
CA LEU A 152 3.42 11.74 10.88
C LEU A 152 4.42 12.80 11.35
N ALA A 153 4.66 13.86 10.56
CA ALA A 153 5.55 14.94 10.97
C ALA A 153 5.06 15.69 12.22
N GLU A 154 3.76 15.97 12.32
CA GLU A 154 3.20 16.66 13.48
C GLU A 154 3.16 15.76 14.72
N GLU A 155 2.85 14.47 14.58
CA GLU A 155 2.89 13.52 15.69
C GLU A 155 4.34 13.28 16.17
N LEU A 156 5.30 13.11 15.25
CA LEU A 156 6.72 13.03 15.60
C LEU A 156 7.18 14.26 16.39
N LYS A 157 6.73 15.46 15.97
CA LYS A 157 7.01 16.70 16.71
C LYS A 157 6.37 16.69 18.10
N ALA A 158 5.12 16.25 18.22
CA ALA A 158 4.41 16.18 19.50
C ALA A 158 5.05 15.19 20.48
N HIS A 159 5.75 14.16 19.99
CA HIS A 159 6.45 13.15 20.78
C HIS A 159 7.95 13.42 20.94
N ASP A 160 8.42 14.64 20.67
CA ASP A 160 9.82 15.07 20.80
C ASP A 160 10.82 14.23 19.98
N ALA A 161 10.44 13.87 18.75
CA ALA A 161 11.33 13.18 17.83
C ALA A 161 12.48 14.06 17.35
N PRO A 162 13.64 13.46 16.99
CA PRO A 162 14.72 14.16 16.29
C PRO A 162 14.21 14.99 15.11
N THR A 163 14.76 16.20 14.97
CA THR A 163 14.32 17.15 13.93
C THR A 163 14.53 16.60 12.52
N GLU A 164 15.49 15.70 12.35
CA GLU A 164 15.80 14.98 11.11
C GLU A 164 14.63 14.10 10.65
N LEU A 165 13.96 13.39 11.58
CA LEU A 165 12.78 12.56 11.26
C LEU A 165 11.59 13.44 10.85
N ILE A 166 11.35 14.53 11.59
CA ILE A 166 10.27 15.49 11.28
C ILE A 166 10.48 16.12 9.90
N ARG A 167 11.72 16.54 9.60
CA ARG A 167 12.08 17.10 8.29
C ARG A 167 11.97 16.08 7.17
N ALA A 168 12.34 14.82 7.43
CA ALA A 168 12.21 13.74 6.46
C ALA A 168 10.73 13.47 6.14
N ALA A 169 9.85 13.37 7.13
CA ALA A 169 8.41 13.20 6.92
C ALA A 169 7.79 14.34 6.10
N ARG A 170 8.11 15.61 6.42
CA ARG A 170 7.66 16.75 5.61
C ARG A 170 8.21 16.73 4.19
N ARG A 171 9.45 16.25 4.00
CA ARG A 171 10.01 16.05 2.68
C ARG A 171 9.19 15.02 1.92
N SER A 172 8.98 13.84 2.49
CA SER A 172 8.18 12.75 1.90
C SER A 172 6.82 13.24 1.42
N ALA A 173 6.09 14.00 2.24
CA ALA A 173 4.83 14.63 1.81
C ALA A 173 4.96 15.49 0.53
N GLY A 174 6.07 16.22 0.36
CA GLY A 174 6.34 16.99 -0.85
C GLY A 174 6.76 16.14 -2.06
N GLU A 175 7.28 14.93 -1.83
CA GLU A 175 7.59 13.94 -2.88
C GLU A 175 6.31 13.30 -3.39
N GLU A 176 5.40 12.99 -2.48
CA GLU A 176 4.08 12.46 -2.80
C GLU A 176 3.24 13.38 -3.68
N VAL A 177 3.36 14.69 -3.52
CA VAL A 177 2.74 15.66 -4.43
C VAL A 177 3.28 15.49 -5.86
N ARG A 178 4.57 15.18 -6.03
CA ARG A 178 5.18 14.90 -7.34
C ARG A 178 4.75 13.53 -7.87
N HIS A 179 4.73 12.50 -7.03
CA HIS A 179 4.30 11.15 -7.39
C HIS A 179 2.85 11.16 -7.87
N THR A 180 1.96 11.79 -7.09
CA THR A 180 0.56 12.06 -7.45
C THR A 180 0.44 12.69 -8.84
N ARG A 181 1.24 13.72 -9.15
CA ARG A 181 1.17 14.41 -10.45
C ARG A 181 1.62 13.49 -11.59
N ALA A 182 2.69 12.73 -11.40
CA ALA A 182 3.18 11.77 -12.39
C ALA A 182 2.14 10.66 -12.64
N ALA A 183 1.64 10.02 -11.59
CA ALA A 183 0.62 8.98 -11.69
C ALA A 183 -0.70 9.50 -12.29
N ARG A 184 -1.13 10.73 -11.94
CA ARG A 184 -2.30 11.37 -12.59
C ARG A 184 -2.08 11.58 -14.09
N ALA A 185 -0.86 11.90 -14.53
CA ALA A 185 -0.56 12.07 -15.94
C ALA A 185 -0.69 10.73 -16.69
N LEU A 186 -0.15 9.65 -16.12
CA LEU A 186 -0.31 8.29 -16.65
C LEU A 186 -1.78 7.86 -16.68
N ALA A 187 -2.53 8.08 -15.60
CA ALA A 187 -3.95 7.77 -15.53
C ALA A 187 -4.75 8.47 -16.63
N ARG A 188 -4.53 9.78 -16.82
CA ARG A 188 -5.20 10.58 -17.86
C ARG A 188 -4.85 10.12 -19.27
N ARG A 189 -3.58 9.75 -19.51
CA ARG A 189 -3.14 9.18 -20.79
C ARG A 189 -3.90 7.90 -21.12
N HIS A 190 -4.26 7.12 -20.11
CA HIS A 190 -5.10 5.91 -20.25
C HIS A 190 -6.59 6.17 -19.99
N GLY A 191 -7.06 7.41 -20.19
CA GLY A 191 -8.48 7.75 -20.18
C GLY A 191 -9.17 7.64 -18.82
N ALA A 192 -8.42 7.63 -17.71
CA ALA A 192 -8.95 7.56 -16.37
C ALA A 192 -8.95 8.92 -15.66
N THR A 193 -9.91 9.11 -14.77
CA THR A 193 -9.98 10.26 -13.87
C THR A 193 -9.71 9.83 -12.44
N VAL A 194 -8.88 10.59 -11.74
CA VAL A 194 -8.50 10.30 -10.36
C VAL A 194 -9.42 11.05 -9.41
N PRO A 195 -10.10 10.36 -8.48
CA PRO A 195 -10.99 11.02 -7.53
C PRO A 195 -10.21 11.94 -6.57
N ALA A 196 -10.94 12.83 -5.90
CA ALA A 196 -10.39 13.59 -4.80
C ALA A 196 -10.06 12.64 -3.63
N VAL A 197 -9.02 12.99 -2.87
CA VAL A 197 -8.69 12.29 -1.63
C VAL A 197 -9.47 12.96 -0.50
N GLU A 198 -10.22 12.15 0.23
CA GLU A 198 -10.91 12.57 1.44
C GLU A 198 -10.36 11.78 2.63
N VAL A 199 -9.89 12.50 3.64
CA VAL A 199 -9.36 11.93 4.88
C VAL A 199 -10.14 12.55 6.02
N ALA A 200 -10.68 11.70 6.90
CA ALA A 200 -11.34 12.19 8.10
C ALA A 200 -10.35 13.03 8.95
N PRO A 201 -10.84 14.05 9.69
CA PRO A 201 -9.99 14.77 10.63
C PRO A 201 -9.32 13.81 11.61
N PHE A 202 -8.03 14.01 11.84
CA PHE A 202 -7.26 13.19 12.79
C PHE A 202 -6.95 13.95 14.07
N SER A 203 -6.89 13.22 15.18
CA SER A 203 -6.29 13.67 16.43
C SER A 203 -4.87 13.13 16.56
N SER A 204 -4.03 13.81 17.34
CA SER A 204 -2.70 13.30 17.70
C SER A 204 -2.86 12.02 18.51
N ARG A 205 -2.21 10.95 18.05
CA ARG A 205 -2.22 9.65 18.71
C ARG A 205 -1.16 9.52 19.79
N SER A 206 -1.29 8.47 20.60
CA SER A 206 -0.18 7.99 21.43
C SER A 206 0.99 7.51 20.57
N LEU A 207 2.20 7.45 21.16
CA LEU A 207 3.39 6.97 20.46
C LEU A 207 3.24 5.49 20.02
N GLU A 208 2.52 4.70 20.82
CA GLU A 208 2.26 3.29 20.49
C GLU A 208 1.36 3.14 19.27
N GLU A 209 0.24 3.89 19.19
CA GLU A 209 -0.68 3.84 18.05
C GLU A 209 -0.02 4.37 16.76
N LEU A 210 0.81 5.42 16.88
CA LEU A 210 1.65 5.89 15.77
C LEU A 210 2.55 4.77 15.25
N LEU A 211 3.23 4.06 16.16
CA LEU A 211 4.11 2.95 15.78
C LEU A 211 3.36 1.75 15.25
N TRP A 212 2.15 1.50 15.72
CA TRP A 212 1.28 0.47 15.18
C TRP A 212 0.95 0.76 13.71
N GLU A 213 0.56 2.00 13.37
CA GLU A 213 0.34 2.39 11.96
C GLU A 213 1.66 2.35 11.16
N ASN A 214 2.75 2.85 11.74
CA ASN A 214 4.06 2.85 11.09
C ASN A 214 4.57 1.44 10.77
N ALA A 215 4.30 0.46 11.63
CA ALA A 215 4.66 -0.93 11.36
C ALA A 215 3.95 -1.48 10.11
N LYS A 216 2.67 -1.13 9.92
CA LYS A 216 1.83 -1.64 8.82
C LYS A 216 2.05 -0.87 7.52
N GLU A 217 1.84 0.43 7.57
CA GLU A 217 1.82 1.27 6.37
C GLU A 217 3.22 1.74 5.99
N GLY A 218 4.10 1.96 6.99
CA GLY A 218 5.49 2.34 6.78
C GLY A 218 6.40 1.13 6.54
N CYS A 219 6.74 0.39 7.59
CA CYS A 219 7.74 -0.67 7.51
C CYS A 219 7.37 -1.78 6.52
N VAL A 220 6.11 -2.19 6.45
CA VAL A 220 5.63 -3.20 5.48
C VAL A 220 5.21 -2.54 4.16
N GLY A 221 4.27 -1.59 4.20
CA GLY A 221 3.72 -0.92 3.02
C GLY A 221 4.76 -0.20 2.17
N GLU A 222 5.38 0.86 2.68
CA GLU A 222 6.42 1.64 1.96
C GLU A 222 7.56 0.77 1.45
N THR A 223 8.03 -0.20 2.27
CA THR A 223 9.12 -1.08 1.84
C THR A 223 8.73 -1.95 0.65
N TYR A 224 7.53 -2.53 0.66
CA TYR A 224 7.06 -3.35 -0.45
C TYR A 224 6.77 -2.49 -1.70
N SER A 225 6.12 -1.35 -1.53
CA SER A 225 5.84 -0.40 -2.61
C SER A 225 7.13 0.11 -3.26
N ALA A 226 8.18 0.41 -2.49
CA ALA A 226 9.50 0.75 -3.02
C ALA A 226 10.11 -0.38 -3.86
N MET A 227 9.98 -1.63 -3.42
CA MET A 227 10.45 -2.80 -4.18
C MET A 227 9.69 -2.97 -5.50
N VAL A 228 8.37 -2.79 -5.49
CA VAL A 228 7.53 -2.90 -6.69
C VAL A 228 7.80 -1.73 -7.65
N ALA A 229 7.86 -0.49 -7.17
CA ALA A 229 8.19 0.67 -8.00
C ALA A 229 9.56 0.49 -8.69
N ALA A 230 10.56 0.00 -7.95
CA ALA A 230 11.88 -0.27 -8.51
C ALA A 230 11.89 -1.44 -9.51
N TRP A 231 11.01 -2.43 -9.33
CA TRP A 231 10.80 -3.49 -10.30
C TRP A 231 10.18 -2.93 -11.59
N GLN A 232 9.05 -2.21 -11.47
CA GLN A 232 8.35 -1.60 -12.61
C GLN A 232 9.26 -0.63 -13.39
N ALA A 233 10.09 0.14 -12.68
CA ALA A 233 11.11 1.03 -13.27
C ALA A 233 12.15 0.30 -14.14
N ARG A 234 12.26 -1.03 -14.06
CA ARG A 234 13.16 -1.85 -14.88
C ARG A 234 12.44 -2.67 -15.94
N THR A 235 11.21 -3.08 -15.65
CA THR A 235 10.51 -4.11 -16.43
C THR A 235 9.33 -3.57 -17.24
N ALA A 236 8.86 -2.34 -16.99
CA ALA A 236 7.81 -1.73 -17.79
C ALA A 236 8.28 -1.55 -19.24
N ARG A 237 7.49 -2.09 -20.19
CA ARG A 237 7.74 -1.85 -21.63
C ARG A 237 7.49 -0.40 -21.99
N ASP A 238 6.44 0.21 -21.43
CA ASP A 238 6.13 1.61 -21.67
C ASP A 238 7.24 2.52 -21.10
N GLU A 239 7.88 3.29 -21.97
CA GLU A 239 9.00 4.16 -21.61
C GLU A 239 8.60 5.28 -20.66
N GLN A 240 7.42 5.88 -20.84
CA GLN A 240 6.96 6.96 -19.97
C GLN A 240 6.65 6.45 -18.56
N VAL A 241 6.09 5.23 -18.46
CA VAL A 241 5.88 4.56 -17.18
C VAL A 241 7.22 4.28 -16.50
N ARG A 242 8.18 3.73 -17.25
CA ARG A 242 9.51 3.40 -16.74
C ARG A 242 10.28 4.63 -16.24
N GLU A 243 10.21 5.74 -16.99
CA GLU A 243 10.83 7.01 -16.60
C GLU A 243 10.18 7.58 -15.32
N ALA A 244 8.85 7.59 -15.25
CA ALA A 244 8.12 8.07 -14.08
C ALA A 244 8.47 7.24 -12.83
N LEU A 245 8.43 5.90 -12.95
CA LEU A 245 8.68 4.99 -11.83
C LEU A 245 10.15 4.94 -11.42
N SER A 246 11.10 5.22 -12.31
CA SER A 246 12.51 5.35 -11.94
C SER A 246 12.75 6.50 -10.96
N ARG A 247 12.01 7.61 -11.11
CA ARG A 247 12.09 8.76 -10.20
C ARG A 247 11.37 8.46 -8.89
N ILE A 248 10.18 7.87 -8.96
CA ILE A 248 9.38 7.48 -7.79
C ILE A 248 10.16 6.47 -6.94
N ALA A 249 10.73 5.42 -7.53
CA ALA A 249 11.39 4.34 -6.79
C ALA A 249 12.52 4.78 -5.83
N GLU A 250 13.32 5.80 -6.18
CA GLU A 250 14.36 6.31 -5.26
C GLU A 250 13.76 7.14 -4.12
N ASP A 251 12.64 7.82 -4.36
CA ASP A 251 11.89 8.57 -3.35
C ASP A 251 11.20 7.58 -2.39
N GLU A 252 10.51 6.56 -2.91
CA GLU A 252 9.87 5.47 -2.13
C GLU A 252 10.88 4.71 -1.25
N LEU A 253 12.09 4.45 -1.75
CA LEU A 253 13.13 3.82 -0.95
C LEU A 253 13.51 4.68 0.26
N ARG A 254 13.50 6.02 0.11
CA ARG A 254 13.74 6.95 1.23
C ARG A 254 12.57 6.99 2.20
N HIS A 255 11.34 6.73 1.76
CA HIS A 255 10.15 6.67 2.61
C HIS A 255 10.14 5.40 3.46
N ALA A 256 10.55 4.28 2.88
CA ALA A 256 10.84 3.07 3.62
C ALA A 256 11.97 3.29 4.64
N GLU A 257 13.08 3.93 4.26
CA GLU A 257 14.17 4.30 5.18
C GLU A 257 13.68 5.16 6.36
N LEU A 258 12.81 6.14 6.10
CA LEU A 258 12.16 6.94 7.14
C LEU A 258 11.32 6.09 8.08
N SER A 259 10.48 5.21 7.54
CA SER A 259 9.61 4.35 8.35
C SER A 259 10.39 3.47 9.31
N TRP A 260 11.49 2.87 8.85
CA TRP A 260 12.39 2.07 9.71
C TRP A 260 13.13 2.91 10.74
N ALA A 261 13.51 4.15 10.42
CA ALA A 261 14.16 5.05 11.37
C ALA A 261 13.21 5.55 12.47
N VAL A 262 11.95 5.83 12.12
CA VAL A 262 10.89 6.16 13.09
C VAL A 262 10.66 4.98 14.03
N ASP A 263 10.59 3.76 13.47
CA ASP A 263 10.42 2.53 14.23
C ASP A 263 11.56 2.32 15.25
N ALA A 264 12.81 2.40 14.79
CA ALA A 264 13.98 2.25 15.65
C ALA A 264 14.01 3.30 16.78
N TRP A 265 13.73 4.56 16.48
CA TRP A 265 13.71 5.64 17.47
C TRP A 265 12.61 5.45 18.54
N ALA A 266 11.38 5.12 18.11
CA ALA A 266 10.25 5.08 19.03
C ALA A 266 10.17 3.78 19.83
N LEU A 267 10.68 2.65 19.32
CA LEU A 267 10.66 1.38 20.05
C LEU A 267 11.42 1.44 21.39
N GLU A 268 12.51 2.20 21.46
CA GLU A 268 13.27 2.40 22.70
C GLU A 268 12.45 3.09 23.81
N ARG A 269 11.40 3.82 23.42
CA ARG A 269 10.56 4.63 24.30
C ARG A 269 9.28 3.90 24.74
N LEU A 270 9.00 2.72 24.18
CA LEU A 270 7.85 1.89 24.52
C LEU A 270 8.16 0.88 25.65
N THR A 271 7.13 0.46 26.38
CA THR A 271 7.24 -0.67 27.32
C THR A 271 7.45 -1.99 26.55
N PRO A 272 7.99 -3.04 27.18
CA PRO A 272 8.16 -4.34 26.54
C PRO A 272 6.88 -4.90 25.89
N GLU A 273 5.73 -4.73 26.55
CA GLU A 273 4.43 -5.21 26.07
C GLU A 273 3.97 -4.42 24.83
N ALA A 274 4.13 -3.10 24.84
CA ALA A 274 3.83 -2.25 23.69
C ALA A 274 4.75 -2.57 22.50
N ARG A 275 6.05 -2.82 22.74
CA ARG A 275 6.97 -3.28 21.68
C ARG A 275 6.52 -4.61 21.07
N GLN A 276 6.03 -5.54 21.90
CA GLN A 276 5.53 -6.82 21.40
C GLN A 276 4.28 -6.63 20.52
N ARG A 277 3.35 -5.75 20.90
CA ARG A 277 2.17 -5.44 20.08
C ARG A 277 2.54 -4.81 18.74
N VAL A 278 3.50 -3.88 18.70
CA VAL A 278 4.00 -3.28 17.45
C VAL A 278 4.68 -4.32 16.55
N ARG A 279 5.51 -5.21 17.13
CA ARG A 279 6.11 -6.33 16.37
C ARG A 279 5.04 -7.26 15.79
N GLN A 280 4.03 -7.60 16.58
CA GLN A 280 2.92 -8.44 16.13
C GLN A 280 2.15 -7.76 14.98
N ALA A 281 1.83 -6.48 15.10
CA ALA A 281 1.15 -5.73 14.04
C ALA A 281 1.93 -5.72 12.71
N ARG A 282 3.28 -5.69 12.79
CA ARG A 282 4.14 -5.78 11.61
C ARG A 282 4.06 -7.17 10.96
N LEU A 283 4.14 -8.24 11.76
CA LEU A 283 4.04 -9.61 11.27
C LEU A 283 2.65 -9.89 10.67
N ASP A 284 1.60 -9.41 11.32
CA ASP A 284 0.22 -9.54 10.82
C ASP A 284 0.08 -8.82 9.47
N ALA A 285 0.57 -7.58 9.35
CA ALA A 285 0.55 -6.85 8.08
C ALA A 285 1.36 -7.54 6.98
N PHE A 286 2.49 -8.16 7.32
CA PHE A 286 3.26 -8.96 6.37
C PHE A 286 2.47 -10.18 5.90
N HIS A 287 1.88 -10.97 6.81
CA HIS A 287 1.09 -12.14 6.44
C HIS A 287 -0.17 -11.73 5.65
N ASP A 288 -0.79 -10.60 5.97
CA ASP A 288 -1.92 -10.07 5.21
C ASP A 288 -1.51 -9.69 3.79
N LEU A 289 -0.34 -9.07 3.62
CA LEU A 289 0.22 -8.77 2.31
C LEU A 289 0.57 -10.05 1.55
N GLU A 290 1.20 -11.03 2.20
CA GLU A 290 1.55 -12.32 1.61
C GLU A 290 0.32 -13.06 1.08
N ARG A 291 -0.76 -13.13 1.87
CA ARG A 291 -2.01 -13.78 1.43
C ARG A 291 -2.61 -13.09 0.21
N ARG A 292 -2.63 -11.75 0.19
CA ARG A 292 -3.11 -10.97 -0.97
C ARG A 292 -2.28 -11.26 -2.21
N VAL A 293 -0.96 -11.13 -2.13
CA VAL A 293 -0.05 -11.38 -3.25
C VAL A 293 -0.17 -12.83 -3.74
N ALA A 294 -0.24 -13.81 -2.86
CA ALA A 294 -0.38 -15.21 -3.25
C ALA A 294 -1.71 -15.53 -3.96
N SER A 295 -2.77 -14.75 -3.69
CA SER A 295 -4.10 -14.95 -4.27
C SER A 295 -4.36 -14.21 -5.58
N GLU A 296 -3.53 -13.22 -5.93
CA GLU A 296 -3.78 -12.30 -7.05
C GLU A 296 -2.74 -12.50 -8.15
N GLU A 297 -3.18 -12.80 -9.38
CA GLU A 297 -2.35 -12.70 -10.59
C GLU A 297 -2.73 -11.41 -11.33
N PRO A 298 -1.79 -10.47 -11.54
CA PRO A 298 -2.09 -9.26 -12.30
C PRO A 298 -2.42 -9.56 -13.76
N ASP A 299 -3.29 -8.72 -14.35
CA ASP A 299 -3.55 -8.78 -15.78
C ASP A 299 -2.26 -8.67 -16.60
N ALA A 300 -2.14 -9.48 -17.65
CA ALA A 300 -0.95 -9.53 -18.50
C ALA A 300 -0.56 -8.14 -19.05
N VAL A 301 -1.53 -7.29 -19.38
CA VAL A 301 -1.28 -5.92 -19.85
C VAL A 301 -0.59 -5.06 -18.78
N LEU A 302 -0.89 -5.25 -17.50
CA LEU A 302 -0.23 -4.52 -16.41
C LEU A 302 1.19 -5.04 -16.17
N VAL A 303 1.41 -6.34 -16.29
CA VAL A 303 2.75 -6.94 -16.21
C VAL A 303 3.63 -6.42 -17.35
N GLU A 304 3.11 -6.39 -18.57
CA GLU A 304 3.88 -6.00 -19.75
C GLU A 304 4.07 -4.48 -19.86
N GLN A 305 2.99 -3.70 -19.80
CA GLN A 305 3.03 -2.26 -20.08
C GLN A 305 3.41 -1.45 -18.85
N ALA A 306 2.82 -1.76 -17.69
CA ALA A 306 3.12 -1.08 -16.43
C ALA A 306 4.28 -1.71 -15.67
N GLY A 307 4.81 -2.84 -16.14
CA GLY A 307 5.91 -3.55 -15.49
C GLY A 307 5.54 -4.18 -14.15
N LEU A 308 4.25 -4.36 -13.83
CA LEU A 308 3.86 -4.96 -12.55
C LEU A 308 4.52 -6.35 -12.41
N PRO A 309 5.00 -6.71 -11.21
CA PRO A 309 5.53 -8.06 -11.00
C PRO A 309 4.38 -9.07 -11.18
N SER A 310 4.63 -10.15 -11.93
CA SER A 310 3.77 -11.34 -11.88
C SER A 310 3.68 -11.86 -10.45
N ARG A 311 2.71 -12.72 -10.14
CA ARG A 311 2.58 -13.29 -8.79
C ARG A 311 3.89 -13.88 -8.27
N ASP A 312 4.58 -14.67 -9.10
CA ASP A 312 5.84 -15.32 -8.71
C ASP A 312 6.96 -14.30 -8.43
N ALA A 313 7.05 -13.24 -9.24
CA ALA A 313 7.98 -12.14 -9.01
C ALA A 313 7.61 -11.35 -7.74
N ALA A 314 6.33 -11.10 -7.51
CA ALA A 314 5.81 -10.41 -6.34
C ALA A 314 6.10 -11.20 -5.04
N MET A 315 5.94 -12.53 -5.07
CA MET A 315 6.34 -13.43 -3.99
C MET A 315 7.86 -13.44 -3.77
N HIS A 316 8.65 -13.27 -4.83
CA HIS A 316 10.11 -13.12 -4.69
C HIS A 316 10.47 -11.80 -3.98
N LEU A 317 9.83 -10.68 -4.31
CA LEU A 317 10.01 -9.40 -3.62
C LEU A 317 9.63 -9.53 -2.13
N LEU A 318 8.51 -10.21 -1.82
CA LEU A 318 8.08 -10.47 -0.44
C LEU A 318 9.11 -11.19 0.42
N ARG A 319 9.85 -12.16 -0.15
CA ARG A 319 10.94 -12.83 0.58
C ARG A 319 12.04 -11.86 1.00
N GLY A 320 12.32 -10.83 0.20
CA GLY A 320 13.27 -9.78 0.61
C GLY A 320 12.74 -8.92 1.75
N LEU A 321 11.44 -8.58 1.75
CA LEU A 321 10.81 -7.92 2.89
C LEU A 321 10.88 -8.78 4.16
N GLN A 322 10.65 -10.09 4.05
CA GLN A 322 10.76 -11.02 5.18
C GLN A 322 12.14 -10.97 5.87
N VAL A 323 13.22 -10.82 5.09
CA VAL A 323 14.59 -10.66 5.64
C VAL A 323 14.74 -9.38 6.46
N LEU A 324 13.98 -8.33 6.15
CA LEU A 324 14.00 -7.07 6.90
C LEU A 324 13.16 -7.11 8.17
N LEU A 325 12.25 -8.09 8.27
CA LEU A 325 11.38 -8.29 9.44
C LEU A 325 11.99 -9.20 10.51
N ALA A 326 13.00 -10.00 10.13
CA ALA A 326 13.74 -10.90 11.00
C ALA A 326 14.72 -10.14 11.93
#